data_AF-A0A0R3QD80-F1
#
_entry.id   AF-A0A0R3QD80-F1
#
_cell.length_a   1.000
_cell.length_b   1.000
_cell.length_c   1.000
_cell.angle_alpha   90.00
_cell.angle_beta   90.00
_cell.angle_gamma   90.00
#
_symmetry.space_group_name_H-M   'P 1'
#
loop_
_entity.id
_entity.type
_entity.pdbx_description
1 polymer ?
#
loop_
_entity_poly.entity_id
_entity_poly.type
_entity_poly.pdbx_seq_one_letter_code
_entity_poly.pdbx_strand_id
1 'polypeptide(L)'
;MNDLSKRPVFTQQEIVNELQKVALLDRILAESGALTLKHLNDIVSKIDKNNNFKKLDDLVAFIGIRTNVFEVSFDLVKNHSQEFREMFGYLINFLCDIDQSKRNVDVVTQVIKKFNTVS
;
A
#
# COMPACT_ATOMS: atom_id res chain seq x y z
N MET A 1 11.52 -9.27 20.51
CA MET A 1 10.22 -9.69 19.93
C MET A 1 9.22 -8.62 20.28
N ASN A 2 8.63 -7.95 19.28
CA ASN A 2 7.62 -6.93 19.52
C ASN A 2 6.34 -7.59 20.01
N ASP A 3 5.78 -7.06 21.09
CA ASP A 3 4.51 -7.45 21.66
C ASP A 3 3.39 -7.18 20.64
N LEU A 4 2.94 -8.23 19.96
CA LEU A 4 1.87 -8.21 18.96
C LEU A 4 0.50 -7.86 19.57
N SER A 5 0.39 -7.71 20.90
CA SER A 5 -0.87 -7.35 21.57
C SER A 5 -1.19 -5.84 21.49
N LYS A 6 -0.20 -4.99 21.19
CA LYS A 6 -0.43 -3.55 21.06
C LYS A 6 -0.61 -3.17 19.60
N ARG A 7 -1.82 -2.70 19.26
CA ARG A 7 -2.06 -2.04 17.97
C ARG A 7 -1.07 -0.87 17.84
N PRO A 8 -0.37 -0.73 16.70
CA PRO A 8 0.45 0.44 16.48
C PRO A 8 -0.44 1.69 16.58
N VAL A 9 -0.03 2.62 17.45
CA VAL A 9 -0.69 3.92 17.60
C VAL A 9 0.11 4.90 16.78
N PHE A 10 -0.49 5.37 15.69
CA PHE A 10 0.08 6.43 14.87
C PHE A 10 -0.46 7.78 15.32
N THR A 11 0.41 8.77 15.37
CA THR A 11 0.02 10.16 15.53
C THR A 11 -0.70 10.65 14.28
N GLN A 12 -1.54 11.68 14.43
CA GLN A 12 -2.21 12.31 13.29
C GLN A 12 -1.21 12.79 12.23
N GLN A 13 -0.04 13.28 12.67
CA GLN A 13 1.00 13.75 11.76
C GLN A 13 1.62 12.60 10.95
N GLU A 14 1.86 11.44 11.57
CA GLU A 14 2.36 10.26 10.86
C GLU A 14 1.38 9.79 9.79
N ILE A 15 0.08 9.77 10.12
CA ILE A 15 -0.99 9.43 9.17
C ILE A 15 -1.01 10.42 8.00
N VAL A 16 -0.97 11.73 8.27
CA VAL A 16 -0.99 12.75 7.22
C VAL A 16 0.24 12.64 6.31
N ASN A 17 1.43 12.46 6.89
CA ASN A 17 2.67 12.30 6.12
C ASN A 17 2.61 11.06 5.23
N GLU A 18 2.08 9.96 5.76
CA GLU A 18 1.90 8.71 5.03
C GLU A 18 0.94 8.89 3.84
N LEU A 19 -0.22 9.50 4.07
CA LEU A 19 -1.22 9.76 3.04
C LEU A 19 -0.70 10.69 1.94
N GLN A 20 0.11 11.69 2.30
CA GLN A 20 0.73 12.58 1.32
C GLN A 20 1.68 11.83 0.38
N LYS A 21 2.50 10.92 0.92
CA LYS A 21 3.42 10.09 0.12
C LYS A 21 2.65 9.17 -0.83
N VAL A 22 1.61 8.51 -0.32
CA VAL A 22 0.75 7.65 -1.13
C VAL A 22 0.09 8.47 -2.25
N ALA A 23 -0.55 9.60 -1.92
CA ALA A 23 -1.25 10.44 -2.89
C ALA A 23 -0.33 11.00 -3.97
N LEU A 24 0.91 11.37 -3.61
CA LEU A 24 1.91 11.83 -4.58
C LEU A 24 2.20 10.76 -5.64
N LEU A 25 2.54 9.54 -5.20
CA LEU A 25 2.89 8.45 -6.11
C LEU A 25 1.67 7.96 -6.90
N ASP A 26 0.52 7.85 -6.24
CA ASP A 26 -0.73 7.42 -6.86
C ASP A 26 -1.13 8.32 -8.02
N ARG A 27 -1.03 9.65 -7.84
CA ARG A 27 -1.31 10.62 -8.91
C ARG A 27 -0.33 10.50 -10.08
N ILE A 28 0.98 10.41 -9.80
CA ILE A 28 2.01 10.29 -10.84
C ILE A 28 1.75 9.04 -11.70
N LEU A 29 1.46 7.90 -11.06
CA LEU A 29 1.22 6.63 -11.72
C LEU A 29 -0.15 6.58 -12.41
N ALA A 30 -1.17 7.30 -11.91
CA ALA A 30 -2.45 7.43 -12.58
C ALA A 30 -2.34 8.22 -13.90
N GLU A 31 -1.52 9.27 -13.92
CA GLU A 31 -1.28 10.10 -15.11
C GLU A 31 -0.33 9.44 -16.11
N SER A 32 0.66 8.69 -15.63
CA SER A 32 1.77 8.18 -16.45
C SER A 32 1.68 6.69 -16.77
N GLY A 33 0.78 5.95 -16.12
CA GLY A 33 0.74 4.50 -16.15
C GLY A 33 1.92 3.86 -15.40
N ALA A 34 2.31 2.65 -15.84
CA ALA A 34 3.42 1.93 -15.25
C ALA A 34 4.76 2.62 -15.57
N LEU A 35 5.58 2.85 -14.54
CA LEU A 35 6.88 3.52 -14.66
C LEU A 35 7.98 2.66 -14.06
N THR A 36 9.19 2.73 -14.63
CA THR A 36 10.36 2.14 -13.97
C THR A 36 10.68 2.93 -12.70
N LEU A 37 11.26 2.28 -11.68
CA LEU A 37 11.69 2.93 -10.44
C LEU A 37 12.56 4.16 -10.69
N LYS A 38 13.44 4.10 -11.68
CA LYS A 38 14.29 5.23 -12.08
C LYS A 38 13.46 6.39 -12.62
N HIS A 39 12.55 6.14 -13.57
CA HIS A 39 11.69 7.20 -14.10
C HIS A 39 10.77 7.80 -13.03
N LEU A 40 10.21 6.95 -12.17
CA LEU A 40 9.39 7.41 -11.07
C LEU A 40 10.18 8.35 -10.15
N ASN A 41 11.41 7.98 -9.78
CA ASN A 41 12.30 8.83 -8.98
C ASN A 41 12.65 10.15 -9.69
N ASP A 42 12.87 10.13 -11.00
CA ASP A 42 13.15 11.34 -11.79
C ASP A 42 11.95 12.30 -11.83
N ILE A 43 10.72 11.79 -11.78
CA ILE A 43 9.50 12.62 -11.69
C ILE A 43 9.30 13.12 -10.26
N VAL A 44 9.39 12.23 -9.28
CA VAL A 44 9.23 12.56 -7.86
C VAL A 44 10.21 13.66 -7.44
N SER A 45 11.49 13.53 -7.80
CA SER A 45 12.51 14.54 -7.47
C SER A 45 12.24 15.94 -8.03
N LYS A 46 11.44 16.07 -9.09
CA LYS A 46 11.06 17.36 -9.70
C LYS A 46 9.80 17.97 -9.08
N ILE A 47 8.90 17.15 -8.55
CA ILE A 47 7.56 17.58 -8.11
C ILE A 47 7.45 17.63 -6.58
N ASP A 48 8.22 16.80 -5.89
CA ASP A 48 8.16 16.62 -4.44
C ASP A 48 8.83 17.78 -3.67
N LYS A 49 8.10 18.88 -3.54
CA LYS A 49 8.53 20.08 -2.81
C LYS A 49 8.81 19.81 -1.32
N ASN A 50 8.22 18.75 -0.76
CA ASN A 50 8.38 18.39 0.65
C ASN A 50 9.57 17.46 0.90
N ASN A 51 10.27 17.02 -0.17
CA ASN A 51 11.39 16.11 -0.08
C ASN A 51 11.05 14.85 0.75
N ASN A 52 9.87 14.29 0.50
CA ASN A 52 9.34 13.07 1.10
C ASN A 52 10.24 11.86 0.85
N PHE A 53 10.97 11.87 -0.28
CA PHE A 53 11.91 10.84 -0.70
C PHE A 53 13.27 11.48 -1.00
N LYS A 54 14.23 11.37 -0.07
CA LYS A 54 15.55 12.02 -0.21
C LYS A 54 16.46 11.23 -1.15
N LYS A 55 16.29 9.91 -1.20
CA LYS A 55 17.06 8.98 -2.02
C LYS A 55 16.13 8.01 -2.73
N LEU A 56 16.61 7.44 -3.84
CA LEU A 56 15.94 6.34 -4.53
C LEU A 56 15.59 5.19 -3.58
N ASP A 57 16.51 4.85 -2.67
CA ASP A 57 16.29 3.78 -1.69
C ASP A 57 15.09 4.05 -0.76
N ASP A 58 14.82 5.31 -0.42
CA ASP A 58 13.66 5.70 0.40
C ASP A 58 12.36 5.42 -0.36
N LEU A 59 12.35 5.74 -1.67
CA LEU A 59 11.22 5.50 -2.55
C LEU A 59 10.98 4.00 -2.75
N VAL A 60 12.06 3.25 -3.01
CA VAL A 60 12.00 1.78 -3.16
C VAL A 60 11.48 1.12 -1.90
N ALA A 61 12.03 1.49 -0.73
CA ALA A 61 11.59 0.96 0.55
C ALA A 61 10.12 1.29 0.81
N PHE A 62 9.70 2.52 0.53
CA PHE A 62 8.31 2.93 0.73
C PHE A 62 7.33 2.14 -0.15
N ILE A 63 7.62 2.02 -1.44
CA ILE A 63 6.81 1.23 -2.38
C ILE A 63 6.78 -0.24 -1.94
N GLY A 64 7.93 -0.80 -1.55
CA GLY A 64 8.06 -2.19 -1.14
C GLY A 64 7.25 -2.56 0.10
N ILE A 65 7.00 -1.62 1.02
CA ILE A 65 6.17 -1.88 2.22
C ILE A 65 4.67 -1.62 1.92
N ARG A 66 4.33 -0.92 0.83
CA ARG A 66 2.95 -0.55 0.46
C ARG A 66 2.42 -1.41 -0.69
N THR A 67 2.58 -2.72 -0.56
CA THR A 67 2.09 -3.73 -1.52
C THR A 67 0.57 -3.75 -1.65
N ASN A 68 -0.16 -3.14 -0.71
CA ASN A 68 -1.60 -2.97 -0.83
C ASN A 68 -2.01 -1.82 -1.77
N VAL A 69 -1.07 -0.95 -2.13
CA VAL A 69 -1.31 0.25 -2.95
C VAL A 69 -0.60 0.15 -4.30
N PHE A 70 0.64 -0.34 -4.31
CA PHE A 70 1.49 -0.39 -5.49
C PHE A 70 1.84 -1.83 -5.86
N GLU A 71 1.75 -2.12 -7.14
CA GLU A 71 2.24 -3.37 -7.74
C GLU A 71 3.63 -3.11 -8.30
N VAL A 72 4.58 -4.00 -7.98
CA VAL A 72 5.93 -3.98 -8.53
C VAL A 72 6.17 -5.26 -9.32
N SER A 73 6.54 -5.13 -10.58
CA SER A 73 6.93 -6.23 -11.46
C SER A 73 8.28 -5.91 -12.08
N PHE A 74 9.30 -6.69 -11.71
CA PHE A 74 10.71 -6.36 -11.98
C PHE A 74 11.08 -4.97 -11.47
N ASP A 75 11.26 -4.00 -12.36
CA ASP A 75 11.55 -2.60 -12.04
C ASP A 75 10.37 -1.67 -12.33
N LEU A 76 9.26 -2.19 -12.84
CA LEU A 76 8.05 -1.43 -13.15
C LEU A 76 7.14 -1.33 -11.92
N VAL A 77 6.72 -0.11 -11.64
CA VAL A 77 5.79 0.25 -10.58
C VAL A 77 4.52 0.79 -11.22
N LYS A 78 3.37 0.33 -10.73
CA LYS A 78 2.06 0.88 -11.08
C LYS A 78 1.14 0.85 -9.86
N ASN A 79 0.04 1.59 -9.95
CA ASN A 79 -1.04 1.45 -8.98
C ASN A 79 -1.65 0.05 -9.08
N HIS A 80 -1.92 -0.58 -7.92
CA HIS A 80 -2.84 -1.71 -7.90
C HIS A 80 -4.22 -1.27 -8.40
N SER A 81 -4.97 -2.23 -8.95
CA SER A 81 -6.33 -1.98 -9.41
C SER A 81 -7.24 -1.57 -8.24
N GLN A 82 -8.30 -0.84 -8.56
CA GLN A 82 -9.27 -0.41 -7.55
C GLN A 82 -9.89 -1.62 -6.85
N GLU A 83 -10.23 -2.67 -7.59
CA GLU A 83 -10.84 -3.90 -7.09
C GLU A 83 -9.92 -4.59 -6.07
N PHE A 84 -8.61 -4.63 -6.35
CA PHE A 84 -7.64 -5.19 -5.41
C PHE A 84 -7.56 -4.38 -4.12
N ARG A 85 -7.51 -3.05 -4.22
CA ARG A 85 -7.44 -2.14 -3.06
C ARG A 85 -8.70 -2.25 -2.19
N GLU A 86 -9.87 -2.34 -2.81
CA GLU A 86 -11.16 -2.53 -2.12
C GLU A 86 -11.22 -3.89 -1.41
N MET A 87 -10.83 -4.96 -2.11
CA MET A 87 -10.73 -6.30 -1.53
C MET A 87 -9.78 -6.30 -0.32
N PHE A 88 -8.61 -5.67 -0.44
CA PHE A 88 -7.64 -5.57 0.65
C PHE A 88 -8.22 -4.81 1.85
N GLY A 89 -8.88 -3.67 1.61
CA GLY A 89 -9.54 -2.89 2.66
C GLY A 89 -10.62 -3.69 3.39
N TYR A 90 -11.46 -4.41 2.65
CA TYR A 90 -12.46 -5.31 3.23
C TYR A 90 -11.81 -6.40 4.08
N LEU A 91 -10.75 -7.04 3.58
CA LEU A 91 -10.04 -8.09 4.30
C LEU A 91 -9.48 -7.57 5.63
N ILE A 92 -8.88 -6.39 5.64
CA ILE A 92 -8.37 -5.76 6.87
C ILE A 92 -9.51 -5.46 7.85
N ASN A 93 -10.62 -4.89 7.39
CA ASN A 93 -11.77 -4.63 8.25
C ASN A 93 -12.35 -5.92 8.84
N PHE A 94 -12.53 -6.94 8.02
CA PHE A 94 -12.97 -8.26 8.47
C PHE A 94 -12.02 -8.83 9.55
N LEU A 95 -10.71 -8.74 9.34
CA LEU A 95 -9.72 -9.20 10.31
C LEU A 95 -9.75 -8.37 11.60
N CYS A 96 -10.06 -7.07 11.53
CA CYS A 96 -10.19 -6.22 12.70
C CYS A 96 -11.42 -6.57 13.54
N ASP A 97 -12.53 -6.92 12.89
CA ASP A 97 -13.84 -7.13 13.52
C ASP A 97 -14.05 -8.56 14.02
N ILE A 98 -13.38 -9.55 13.41
CA ILE A 98 -13.54 -10.95 13.83
C ILE A 98 -12.81 -11.25 15.15
N ASP A 99 -13.48 -12.05 15.99
CA ASP A 99 -12.90 -12.63 17.21
C ASP A 99 -11.54 -13.27 16.91
N GLN A 100 -10.55 -12.97 17.75
CA GLN A 100 -9.19 -13.48 17.56
C GLN A 100 -9.13 -15.02 17.56
N SER A 101 -10.00 -15.69 18.32
CA SER A 101 -10.13 -17.15 18.35
C SER A 101 -10.62 -17.76 17.04
N LYS A 102 -11.26 -16.96 16.17
CA LYS A 102 -11.78 -17.38 14.87
C LYS A 102 -10.87 -16.98 13.71
N ARG A 103 -9.75 -16.30 13.97
CA ARG A 103 -8.75 -15.93 12.97
C ARG A 103 -7.89 -17.14 12.62
N ASN A 104 -8.28 -17.85 11.58
CA ASN A 104 -7.47 -18.91 10.99
C ASN A 104 -7.38 -18.76 9.47
N VAL A 105 -6.44 -19.49 8.87
CA VAL A 105 -6.14 -19.41 7.43
C VAL A 105 -7.34 -19.80 6.58
N ASP A 106 -8.15 -20.78 7.01
CA ASP A 106 -9.31 -21.22 6.25
C ASP A 106 -10.38 -20.12 6.14
N VAL A 107 -10.67 -19.44 7.25
CA VAL A 107 -11.62 -18.32 7.28
C VAL A 107 -11.13 -17.17 6.39
N VAL A 108 -9.84 -16.81 6.50
CA VAL A 108 -9.25 -15.76 5.64
C VAL A 108 -9.31 -16.15 4.17
N THR A 109 -8.98 -17.40 3.85
CA THR A 109 -9.02 -17.92 2.49
C THR A 109 -10.44 -17.92 1.92
N GLN A 110 -11.45 -18.26 2.73
CA GLN A 110 -12.85 -18.17 2.32
C GLN A 110 -13.27 -16.74 2.01
N VAL A 111 -12.83 -15.75 2.80
CA VAL A 111 -13.10 -14.34 2.53
C VAL A 111 -12.45 -13.88 1.23
N ILE A 112 -11.18 -14.21 1.01
CA ILE A 112 -10.47 -13.87 -0.24
C ILE A 112 -11.15 -14.55 -1.44
N LYS A 113 -11.54 -15.82 -1.32
CA LYS A 113 -12.23 -16.55 -2.40
C LYS A 113 -13.55 -15.89 -2.82
N LYS A 114 -14.27 -15.23 -1.90
CA LYS A 114 -15.50 -14.49 -2.26
C LYS A 114 -15.22 -13.38 -3.28
N PHE A 115 -14.06 -12.75 -3.24
CA PHE A 115 -13.69 -11.71 -4.21
C PHE A 115 -13.29 -12.28 -5.57
N ASN A 116 -12.67 -13.46 -5.60
CA ASN A 116 -12.33 -14.15 -6.85
C ASN A 116 -13.56 -14.70 -7.60
N THR A 117 -14.72 -14.80 -6.94
CA THR A 117 -15.99 -15.29 -7.52
C THR A 117 -16.94 -14.17 -7.99
N VAL A 118 -16.58 -12.89 -7.83
CA VAL A 118 -17.41 -11.75 -8.24
C VAL A 118 -16.81 -11.04 -9.47
N SER A 119 -15.98 -11.72 -10.24
CA SER A 119 -15.42 -11.26 -11.52
C SER A 119 -16.08 -11.95 -12.71
#